data_AF-A0A357A8M3-F1
#
_entry.id   AF-A0A357A8M3-F1
#
_cell.length_a   1.000
_cell.length_b   1.000
_cell.length_c   1.000
_cell.angle_alpha   90.00
_cell.angle_beta   90.00
_cell.angle_gamma   90.00
#
_symmetry.space_group_name_H-M   'P 1'
#
loop_
_entity.id
_entity.type
_entity.pdbx_description
1 polymer ?
#
loop_
_entity_poly.entity_id
_entity_poly.type
_entity_poly.pdbx_seq_one_letter_code
_entity_poly.pdbx_strand_id
1 'polypeptide(L)'
;MIRSYHYLSTLKPEPCKLKASMGYGEIEKIQANLKLNKMLLLSRAIAVSGNGLKVFTYAGNPLALNVAQWLFLIKDSIAVVQGMMRDKAPEQLVRNRQQINLTWQDILG
;
A
#
# COMPACT_ATOMS: atom_id res chain seq x y z
N MET A 1 3.26 -15.34 41.20
CA MET A 1 3.43 -14.87 39.79
C MET A 1 4.24 -15.81 38.89
N ILE A 2 5.22 -16.59 39.41
CA ILE A 2 6.07 -17.49 38.60
C ILE A 2 5.30 -18.61 37.87
N ARG A 3 4.24 -19.15 38.51
CA ARG A 3 3.45 -20.27 37.98
C ARG A 3 2.64 -19.91 36.73
N SER A 4 2.15 -18.67 36.65
CA SER A 4 1.37 -18.16 35.51
C SER A 4 2.26 -17.95 34.28
N TYR A 5 3.49 -17.46 34.48
CA TYR A 5 4.48 -17.31 33.39
C TYR A 5 4.91 -18.67 32.82
N HIS A 6 5.15 -19.66 33.68
CA HIS A 6 5.48 -21.02 33.23
C HIS A 6 4.35 -21.66 32.42
N TYR A 7 3.09 -21.38 32.80
CA TYR A 7 1.93 -21.84 32.04
C TYR A 7 1.87 -21.19 30.66
N LEU A 8 2.05 -19.87 30.58
CA LEU A 8 2.10 -19.14 29.31
C LEU A 8 3.28 -19.57 28.42
N SER A 9 4.42 -19.96 29.00
CA SER A 9 5.58 -20.45 28.24
C SER A 9 5.46 -21.90 27.77
N THR A 10 4.56 -22.68 28.36
CA THR A 10 4.28 -24.07 27.94
C THR A 10 3.15 -24.18 26.94
N LEU A 11 2.34 -23.13 26.77
CA LEU A 11 1.54 -22.94 25.56
C LEU A 11 2.51 -22.78 24.38
N LYS A 12 2.79 -23.88 23.68
CA LYS A 12 3.39 -23.83 22.35
C LYS A 12 2.53 -22.84 21.54
N PRO A 13 3.05 -21.69 21.12
CA PRO A 13 2.34 -20.92 20.12
C PRO A 13 2.21 -21.87 18.92
N GLU A 14 0.97 -22.18 18.53
CA GLU A 14 0.67 -22.66 17.18
C GLU A 14 1.60 -21.86 16.27
N PRO A 15 2.45 -22.51 15.45
CA PRO A 15 3.37 -21.79 14.61
C PRO A 15 2.51 -20.92 13.72
N CYS A 16 2.41 -19.64 14.09
CA CYS A 16 1.74 -18.64 13.29
C CYS A 16 2.48 -18.77 11.98
N LYS A 17 1.83 -19.34 10.96
CA LYS A 17 2.38 -19.53 9.62
C LYS A 17 2.50 -18.15 9.03
N LEU A 18 3.42 -17.37 9.59
CA LEU A 18 3.83 -16.08 9.15
C LEU A 18 4.54 -16.37 7.84
N LYS A 19 3.77 -16.33 6.76
CA LYS A 19 4.24 -16.19 5.39
C LYS A 19 5.05 -14.88 5.20
N ALA A 20 5.59 -14.28 6.25
CA ALA A 20 6.53 -13.18 6.18
C ALA A 20 7.92 -13.74 5.87
N SER A 21 8.04 -14.34 4.69
CA SER A 21 9.34 -14.56 4.05
C SER A 21 9.86 -13.26 3.41
N MET A 22 9.06 -12.19 3.38
CA MET A 22 9.46 -10.93 2.77
C MET A 22 10.42 -10.16 3.67
N GLY A 23 11.61 -9.87 3.15
CA GLY A 23 12.60 -9.05 3.83
C GLY A 23 12.19 -7.58 3.89
N TYR A 24 12.76 -6.82 4.85
CA TYR A 24 12.49 -5.37 4.98
C TYR A 24 12.67 -4.59 3.67
N GLY A 25 13.69 -4.93 2.87
CA GLY A 25 13.92 -4.29 1.57
C GLY A 25 12.85 -4.59 0.51
N GLU A 26 12.18 -5.74 0.58
CA GLU A 26 11.07 -6.05 -0.34
C GLU A 26 9.82 -5.27 0.03
N ILE A 27 9.56 -5.12 1.33
CA ILE A 27 8.46 -4.30 1.85
C ILE A 27 8.66 -2.83 1.46
N GLU A 28 9.88 -2.32 1.57
CA GLU A 28 10.20 -0.95 1.14
C GLU A 28 9.99 -0.76 -0.36
N LYS A 29 10.45 -1.70 -1.20
CA LYS A 29 10.20 -1.68 -2.65
C LYS A 29 8.71 -1.68 -2.98
N ILE A 30 7.92 -2.50 -2.29
CA ILE A 30 6.46 -2.55 -2.48
C ILE A 30 5.83 -1.21 -2.09
N GLN A 31 6.24 -0.62 -0.96
CA GLN A 31 5.74 0.68 -0.53
C GLN A 31 6.12 1.80 -1.51
N ALA A 32 7.34 1.79 -2.03
CA ALA A 32 7.79 2.73 -3.06
C ALA A 32 6.97 2.59 -4.36
N ASN A 33 6.72 1.37 -4.82
CA ASN A 33 5.91 1.09 -6.00
C ASN A 33 4.45 1.55 -5.80
N LEU A 34 3.85 1.27 -4.64
CA LEU A 34 2.51 1.76 -4.30
C LEU A 34 2.44 3.29 -4.29
N LYS A 35 3.48 3.96 -3.78
CA LYS A 35 3.58 5.43 -3.81
C LYS A 35 3.66 5.95 -5.25
N LEU A 36 4.49 5.33 -6.09
CA LEU A 36 4.61 5.68 -7.50
C LEU A 36 3.28 5.55 -8.24
N ASN A 37 2.57 4.42 -8.09
CA ASN A 37 1.29 4.20 -8.76
C ASN A 37 0.21 5.21 -8.34
N LYS A 38 0.20 5.61 -7.06
CA LYS A 38 -0.70 6.69 -6.59
C LYS A 38 -0.37 8.04 -7.22
N MET A 39 0.93 8.36 -7.37
CA MET A 39 1.36 9.60 -8.03
C MET A 39 0.99 9.61 -9.52
N LEU A 40 1.18 8.49 -10.22
CA LEU A 40 0.80 8.33 -11.62
C LEU A 40 -0.71 8.46 -11.81
N LEU A 41 -1.50 7.85 -10.91
CA LEU A 41 -2.95 7.99 -10.94
C LEU A 41 -3.38 9.47 -10.80
N LEU A 42 -2.81 10.19 -9.83
CA LEU A 42 -3.13 11.61 -9.61
C LEU A 42 -2.71 12.48 -10.79
N SER A 43 -1.51 12.29 -11.33
CA SER A 43 -1.05 13.08 -12.47
C SER A 43 -1.90 12.82 -13.71
N ARG A 44 -2.30 11.57 -13.97
CA ARG A 44 -3.22 11.23 -15.05
C ARG A 44 -4.62 11.75 -14.81
N ALA A 45 -5.12 11.78 -13.57
CA ALA A 45 -6.42 12.35 -13.25
C ALA A 45 -6.46 13.84 -13.61
N ILE A 46 -5.40 14.59 -13.27
CA ILE A 46 -5.25 16.01 -13.64
C ILE A 46 -5.17 16.18 -15.16
N ALA A 47 -4.41 15.31 -15.85
CA ALA A 47 -4.29 15.36 -17.31
C ALA A 47 -5.63 15.08 -18.00
N VAL A 48 -6.36 14.05 -17.55
CA VAL A 48 -7.68 13.68 -18.06
C VAL A 48 -8.71 14.77 -17.78
N SER A 49 -8.71 15.40 -16.60
CA SER A 49 -9.59 16.53 -16.33
C SER A 49 -9.30 17.71 -17.26
N GLY A 50 -8.04 17.99 -17.56
CA GLY A 50 -7.66 19.00 -18.56
C GLY A 50 -8.11 18.64 -19.98
N ASN A 51 -8.02 17.36 -20.37
CA ASN A 51 -8.54 16.89 -21.65
C ASN A 51 -10.08 16.97 -21.71
N GLY A 52 -10.78 16.59 -20.65
CA GLY A 52 -12.23 16.73 -20.54
C GLY A 52 -12.69 18.19 -20.60
N LEU A 53 -11.96 19.09 -19.93
CA LEU A 53 -12.22 20.53 -20.01
C LEU A 53 -12.06 21.04 -21.46
N LYS A 54 -11.04 20.60 -22.20
CA LYS A 54 -10.92 20.92 -23.63
C LYS A 54 -12.16 20.50 -24.40
N VAL A 55 -12.59 19.24 -24.27
CA VAL A 55 -13.80 18.73 -24.95
C VAL A 55 -15.03 19.57 -24.61
N PHE A 56 -15.20 19.97 -23.34
CA PHE A 56 -16.29 20.84 -22.91
C PHE A 56 -16.21 22.22 -23.58
N THR A 57 -15.04 22.85 -23.61
CA THR A 57 -14.84 24.18 -24.21
C THR A 57 -15.01 24.20 -25.73
N TYR A 58 -14.71 23.08 -26.42
CA TYR A 58 -14.89 22.94 -27.87
C TYR A 58 -16.27 22.37 -28.24
N ALA A 59 -17.32 22.67 -27.45
CA ALA A 59 -18.70 22.26 -27.69
C ALA A 59 -18.89 20.76 -27.91
N GLY A 60 -18.09 19.92 -27.24
CA GLY A 60 -18.19 18.47 -27.34
C GLY A 60 -17.57 17.88 -28.61
N ASN A 61 -16.66 18.59 -29.30
CA ASN A 61 -15.97 18.03 -30.46
C ASN A 61 -15.28 16.70 -30.08
N PRO A 62 -15.75 15.55 -30.63
CA PRO A 62 -15.26 14.24 -30.24
C PRO A 62 -13.79 14.01 -30.60
N LEU A 63 -13.26 14.76 -31.58
CA LEU A 63 -11.85 14.74 -31.98
C LEU A 63 -10.92 15.38 -30.94
N ALA A 64 -11.45 16.18 -30.00
CA ALA A 64 -10.66 16.77 -28.92
C ALA A 64 -10.43 15.79 -27.75
N LEU A 65 -11.15 14.67 -27.71
CA LEU A 65 -11.05 13.65 -26.68
C LEU A 65 -9.82 12.77 -26.92
N ASN A 66 -8.91 12.73 -25.95
CA ASN A 66 -7.77 11.83 -26.00
C ASN A 66 -8.10 10.50 -25.29
N VAL A 67 -8.74 9.58 -26.00
CA VAL A 67 -9.15 8.27 -25.47
C VAL A 67 -8.00 7.51 -24.80
N ALA A 68 -6.77 7.62 -25.33
CA ALA A 68 -5.61 6.95 -24.75
C ALA A 68 -5.33 7.41 -23.31
N GLN A 69 -5.45 8.71 -23.02
CA GLN A 69 -5.27 9.26 -21.67
C GLN A 69 -6.29 8.69 -20.68
N TRP A 70 -7.54 8.52 -21.11
CA TRP A 70 -8.59 7.92 -20.30
C TRP A 70 -8.33 6.42 -20.03
N LEU A 71 -7.90 5.66 -21.04
CA LEU A 71 -7.53 4.25 -20.87
C LEU A 71 -6.34 4.08 -19.91
N PHE A 72 -5.34 4.95 -20.02
CA PHE A 72 -4.19 4.98 -19.11
C PHE A 72 -4.61 5.32 -17.67
N LEU A 73 -5.60 6.19 -17.47
CA LEU A 73 -6.15 6.47 -16.14
C LEU A 73 -6.86 5.25 -15.54
N ILE A 74 -7.66 4.54 -16.34
CA ILE A 74 -8.36 3.32 -15.91
C ILE A 74 -7.34 2.24 -15.52
N LYS A 75 -6.31 2.03 -16.34
CA LYS A 75 -5.24 1.07 -16.05
C LYS A 75 -4.56 1.35 -14.71
N ASP A 76 -4.20 2.61 -14.44
CA ASP A 76 -3.52 2.98 -13.19
C ASP A 76 -4.47 2.88 -11.99
N SER A 77 -5.75 3.16 -12.20
CA SER A 77 -6.79 2.99 -11.17
C SER A 77 -6.89 1.53 -10.74
N ILE A 78 -6.89 0.58 -11.69
CA ILE A 78 -6.90 -0.85 -11.42
C ILE A 78 -5.65 -1.25 -10.62
N ALA A 79 -4.46 -0.77 -11.02
CA ALA A 79 -3.21 -1.07 -10.31
C ALA A 79 -3.23 -0.58 -8.85
N VAL A 80 -3.77 0.62 -8.60
CA VAL A 80 -3.92 1.17 -7.25
C VAL A 80 -4.91 0.35 -6.42
N VAL A 81 -6.07 -0.03 -6.99
CA VAL A 81 -7.08 -0.85 -6.31
C VAL A 81 -6.51 -2.22 -5.94
N GLN A 82 -5.83 -2.89 -6.88
CA GLN A 82 -5.15 -4.16 -6.61
C GLN A 82 -4.13 -4.02 -5.49
N GLY A 83 -3.35 -2.94 -5.49
CA GLY A 83 -2.40 -2.62 -4.42
C GLY A 83 -3.06 -2.36 -3.05
N MET A 84 -4.28 -1.81 -3.03
CA MET A 84 -5.05 -1.58 -1.80
C MET A 84 -5.65 -2.86 -1.22
N MET A 85 -6.08 -3.79 -2.08
CA MET A 85 -6.67 -5.08 -1.72
C MET A 85 -5.63 -6.15 -1.37
N ARG A 86 -4.35 -5.91 -1.66
CA ARG A 86 -3.25 -6.83 -1.29
C ARG A 86 -3.21 -7.03 0.22
N ASP A 87 -2.82 -8.25 0.62
CA ASP A 87 -2.51 -8.58 2.01
C ASP A 87 -1.43 -7.65 2.59
N LYS A 88 -1.71 -7.12 3.78
CA LYS A 88 -0.86 -6.17 4.52
C LYS A 88 -0.24 -6.77 5.79
N ALA A 89 -0.43 -8.06 6.02
CA ALA A 89 0.17 -8.78 7.14
C ALA A 89 1.70 -8.57 7.28
N PRO A 90 2.52 -8.58 6.22
CA PRO A 90 3.96 -8.37 6.38
C PRO A 90 4.32 -6.94 6.79
N GLU A 91 3.62 -5.92 6.28
CA GLU A 91 3.83 -4.52 6.72
C GLU A 91 3.42 -4.33 8.18
N GLN A 92 2.30 -4.95 8.59
CA GLN A 92 1.83 -4.91 9.98
C GLN A 92 2.84 -5.57 10.92
N LEU A 93 3.40 -6.71 10.54
CA LEU A 93 4.46 -7.37 11.32
C LEU A 93 5.66 -6.44 11.55
N VAL A 94 6.15 -5.81 10.47
CA VAL A 94 7.29 -4.89 10.55
C VAL A 94 7.00 -3.71 11.45
N ARG A 95 5.82 -3.09 11.31
CA ARG A 95 5.40 -1.97 12.17
C ARG A 95 5.30 -2.38 13.63
N ASN A 96 4.70 -3.54 13.91
CA ASN A 96 4.59 -4.07 15.25
C ASN A 96 5.98 -4.33 15.86
N ARG A 97 6.91 -4.88 15.07
CA ARG A 97 8.29 -5.11 15.53
C ARG A 97 9.03 -3.80 15.82
N GLN A 98 8.85 -2.78 14.99
CA GLN A 98 9.39 -1.45 15.24
C GLN A 98 8.83 -0.85 16.53
N GLN A 99 7.52 -0.93 16.73
CA GLN A 99 6.86 -0.43 17.93
C GLN A 99 7.36 -1.14 19.19
N ILE A 100 7.45 -2.47 19.17
CA ILE A 100 8.02 -3.26 20.28
C ILE A 100 9.44 -2.78 20.60
N ASN A 101 10.28 -2.58 19.57
CA ASN A 101 11.65 -2.12 19.77
C ASN A 101 11.71 -0.72 20.39
N LEU A 102 10.86 0.21 19.95
CA LEU A 102 10.76 1.55 20.52
C LEU A 102 10.30 1.50 21.99
N THR A 103 9.29 0.68 22.30
CA THR A 103 8.83 0.50 23.68
C THR A 103 9.91 -0.11 24.58
N TRP A 104 10.70 -1.06 24.08
CA TRP A 104 11.83 -1.59 24.84
C TRP A 104 12.93 -0.56 25.09
N GLN A 105 13.23 0.30 24.11
CA GLN A 105 14.18 1.40 24.29
C GLN A 105 13.71 2.40 25.35
N ASP A 106 12.40 2.66 25.42
CA ASP A 106 11.81 3.55 26.43
C ASP A 106 11.86 2.94 27.85
N ILE A 107 11.62 1.63 27.98
CA ILE A 107 11.68 0.92 29.26
C ILE A 107 13.11 0.76 29.78
N LEU A 108 14.07 0.54 28.88
CA LEU A 108 15.49 0.33 29.20
C LEU A 108 16.31 1.63 29.19
N GLY A 109 15.64 2.77 28.98
CA GLY A 109 16.23 4.12 29.04
C GLY A 109 16.81 4.46 30.41
#